data_AF-A0A1B8DY15-F1
#
_entry.id   AF-A0A1B8DY15-F1
#
_cell.length_a   1.000
_cell.length_b   1.000
_cell.length_c   1.000
_cell.angle_alpha   90.00
_cell.angle_beta   90.00
_cell.angle_gamma   90.00
#
_symmetry.space_group_name_H-M   'P 1'
#
loop_
_entity.id
_entity.type
_entity.pdbx_description
1 polymer ?
#
loop_
_entity_poly.entity_id
_entity_poly.type
_entity_poly.pdbx_seq_one_letter_code
_entity_poly.pdbx_strand_id
1 'polypeptide(L)'
;MGSAPPLKAKETWGIYDADGKLNTEETAKNVYTKFTTSSKGKVPNFPPFKAIKGAGIEYNDFLIKLTTAVNGAYSTKKTETNKHLWAAFDNTLEKINIARTRDHGPYLIDAAKTHFANINLDIKIVEEKLGSNPSTSTEWKTVDWMSTAAEAEKSSIPIQDSIDKFLDGFYRGTDSSLEEARKHYQVILLYKRITDRILSCR
;
A
#
# COMPACT_ATOMS: atom_id res chain seq x y z
N MET A 1 -27.77 21.75 19.39
CA MET A 1 -26.77 20.92 18.68
C MET A 1 -25.62 21.85 18.31
N GLY A 2 -24.46 21.72 18.94
CA GLY A 2 -23.32 22.58 18.65
C GLY A 2 -22.60 22.10 17.40
N SER A 3 -22.61 22.91 16.34
CA SER A 3 -21.78 22.71 15.16
C SER A 3 -20.31 22.72 15.58
N ALA A 4 -19.57 21.66 15.19
CA ALA A 4 -18.13 21.59 15.42
C ALA A 4 -17.46 22.83 14.80
N PRO A 5 -16.54 23.51 15.51
CA PRO A 5 -15.89 24.69 14.98
C PRO A 5 -15.11 24.34 13.69
N PRO A 6 -15.14 25.20 12.66
CA PRO A 6 -14.39 24.96 11.43
C PRO A 6 -12.91 24.93 11.75
N LEU A 7 -12.27 23.80 11.47
CA LEU A 7 -10.83 23.65 11.59
C LEU A 7 -10.14 24.58 10.58
N LYS A 8 -9.30 25.50 11.06
CA LYS A 8 -8.58 26.46 10.21
C LYS A 8 -7.67 25.70 9.24
N ALA A 9 -7.97 25.83 7.94
CA ALA A 9 -7.41 25.06 6.81
C ALA A 9 -5.88 25.13 6.59
N LYS A 10 -5.09 25.80 7.45
CA LYS A 10 -3.65 25.96 7.27
C LYS A 10 -2.77 25.20 8.28
N GLU A 11 -3.34 24.57 9.29
CA GLU A 11 -2.57 23.90 10.36
C GLU A 11 -2.94 22.44 10.61
N THR A 12 -3.96 21.91 9.94
CA THR A 12 -4.44 20.55 10.19
C THR A 12 -3.75 19.51 9.33
N TRP A 13 -3.60 18.31 9.88
CA TRP A 13 -3.17 17.11 9.15
C TRP A 13 -4.26 16.62 8.20
N GLY A 14 -5.53 16.70 8.63
CA GLY A 14 -6.71 16.36 7.84
C GLY A 14 -7.24 17.52 7.00
N ILE A 15 -7.68 17.20 5.79
CA ILE A 15 -8.45 18.05 4.88
C ILE A 15 -9.89 17.54 4.86
N TYR A 16 -10.87 18.44 4.92
CA TYR A 16 -12.29 18.10 5.03
C TYR A 16 -13.09 18.78 3.91
N ASP A 17 -14.08 18.08 3.39
CA ASP A 17 -15.02 18.59 2.37
C ASP A 17 -16.02 19.58 2.99
N ALA A 18 -16.79 20.25 2.13
CA ALA A 18 -17.75 21.30 2.54
C ALA A 18 -18.84 20.80 3.52
N ASP A 19 -19.14 19.50 3.49
CA ASP A 19 -20.09 18.84 4.40
C ASP A 19 -19.44 18.35 5.71
N GLY A 20 -18.16 18.70 5.94
CA GLY A 20 -17.41 18.36 7.15
C GLY A 20 -16.83 16.95 7.17
N LYS A 21 -16.96 16.17 6.09
CA LYS A 21 -16.36 14.83 5.99
C LYS A 21 -14.87 14.92 5.68
N LEU A 22 -14.09 13.95 6.15
CA LEU A 22 -12.66 13.88 5.84
C LEU A 22 -12.48 13.56 4.35
N ASN A 23 -11.80 14.45 3.63
CA ASN A 23 -11.33 14.17 2.28
C ASN A 23 -10.05 13.34 2.38
N THR A 24 -10.18 12.02 2.23
CA THR A 24 -9.07 11.07 2.45
C THR A 24 -7.89 11.30 1.51
N GLU A 25 -8.15 11.72 0.27
CA GLU A 25 -7.10 11.89 -0.73
C GLU A 25 -6.34 13.21 -0.53
N GLU A 26 -7.05 14.31 -0.36
CA GLU A 26 -6.42 15.61 -0.08
C GLU A 26 -5.72 15.59 1.28
N THR A 27 -6.27 14.85 2.26
CA THR A 27 -5.56 14.56 3.53
C THR A 27 -4.24 13.84 3.26
N ALA A 28 -4.25 12.78 2.46
CA ALA A 28 -3.03 12.02 2.15
C ALA A 28 -1.98 12.89 1.42
N LYS A 29 -2.41 13.71 0.45
CA LYS A 29 -1.53 14.67 -0.24
C LYS A 29 -0.93 15.68 0.74
N ASN A 30 -1.75 16.29 1.60
CA ASN A 30 -1.30 17.24 2.61
C ASN A 30 -0.29 16.61 3.60
N VAL A 31 -0.57 15.38 4.05
CA VAL A 31 0.35 14.61 4.91
C VAL A 31 1.67 14.35 4.18
N TYR A 32 1.63 13.87 2.93
CA TYR A 32 2.82 13.61 2.11
C TYR A 32 3.67 14.87 1.89
N THR A 33 3.04 16.00 1.56
CA THR A 33 3.73 17.29 1.43
C THR A 33 4.39 17.67 2.75
N LYS A 34 3.69 17.59 3.90
CA LYS A 34 4.28 17.88 5.20
C LYS A 34 5.49 16.99 5.51
N PHE A 35 5.48 15.72 5.11
CA PHE A 35 6.62 14.82 5.28
C PHE A 35 7.80 15.17 4.38
N THR A 36 7.56 15.58 3.14
CA THR A 36 8.61 15.81 2.12
C THR A 36 9.17 17.23 2.13
N THR A 37 8.41 18.23 2.60
CA THR A 37 8.82 19.65 2.57
C THR A 37 9.20 20.22 3.94
N SER A 38 9.17 19.44 5.02
CA SER A 38 9.52 19.93 6.36
C SER A 38 11.02 20.22 6.47
N SER A 39 11.37 21.50 6.58
CA SER A 39 12.74 21.99 6.84
C SER A 39 13.20 21.76 8.28
N LYS A 40 12.26 21.58 9.21
CA LYS A 40 12.54 21.12 10.57
C LYS A 40 12.60 19.60 10.52
N GLY A 41 13.81 19.06 10.65
CA GLY A 41 14.11 17.65 10.45
C GLY A 41 13.03 16.72 11.01
N LYS A 42 12.53 15.85 10.12
CA LYS A 42 11.57 14.76 10.37
C LYS A 42 10.38 15.18 11.25
N VAL A 43 9.23 15.42 10.62
CA VAL A 43 7.94 15.18 11.28
C VAL A 43 8.08 13.90 12.10
N PRO A 44 7.78 13.89 13.41
CA PRO A 44 7.89 12.70 14.21
C PRO A 44 7.11 11.59 13.52
N ASN A 45 7.82 10.59 12.98
CA ASN A 45 7.19 9.38 12.51
C ASN A 45 6.70 8.69 13.76
N PHE A 46 5.49 9.06 14.21
CA PHE A 46 4.86 8.42 15.33
C PHE A 46 4.67 6.96 14.91
N PRO A 47 5.33 5.99 15.56
CA PRO A 47 5.17 4.60 15.20
C PRO A 47 3.69 4.23 15.34
N PRO A 48 2.95 4.01 14.25
CA PRO A 48 1.49 3.91 14.30
C PRO A 48 1.02 2.79 15.22
N PHE A 49 1.82 1.74 15.39
CA PHE A 49 1.57 0.67 16.35
C PHE A 49 1.47 1.12 17.81
N LYS A 50 2.06 2.27 18.18
CA LYS A 50 1.91 2.85 19.53
C LYS A 50 0.59 3.61 19.73
N ALA A 51 -0.21 3.86 18.69
CA ALA A 51 -1.47 4.62 18.81
C ALA A 51 -2.61 3.80 19.42
N ILE A 52 -2.59 2.48 19.30
CA ILE A 52 -3.64 1.61 19.84
C ILE A 52 -3.16 1.00 21.14
N LYS A 53 -3.91 1.24 22.22
CA LYS A 53 -3.67 0.61 23.52
C LYS A 53 -3.67 -0.92 23.36
N GLY A 54 -2.57 -1.56 23.76
CA GLY A 54 -2.43 -3.00 23.69
C GLY A 54 -1.98 -3.54 22.33
N ALA A 55 -1.84 -2.71 21.28
CA ALA A 55 -1.02 -3.08 20.12
C ALA A 55 0.44 -3.17 20.58
N GLY A 56 1.12 -4.26 20.20
CA GLY A 56 2.51 -4.50 20.60
C GLY A 56 3.48 -3.54 19.92
N ILE A 57 4.77 -3.90 19.94
CA ILE A 57 5.82 -3.16 19.23
C ILE A 57 5.82 -3.38 17.71
N GLU A 58 4.91 -4.23 17.21
CA GLU A 58 4.88 -4.70 15.82
C GLU A 58 3.75 -4.04 15.01
N TYR A 59 4.10 -3.48 13.86
CA TYR A 59 3.14 -2.83 12.95
C TYR A 59 2.07 -3.78 12.41
N ASN A 60 2.42 -5.04 12.19
CA ASN A 60 1.49 -6.05 11.70
C ASN A 60 0.41 -6.40 12.74
N ASP A 61 0.80 -6.53 14.02
CA ASP A 61 -0.13 -6.77 15.13
C ASP A 61 -1.10 -5.58 15.30
N PHE A 62 -0.59 -4.35 15.16
CA PHE A 62 -1.43 -3.16 15.14
C PHE A 62 -2.51 -3.22 14.05
N LEU A 63 -2.15 -3.55 12.81
CA LEU A 63 -3.11 -3.62 11.70
C LEU A 63 -4.20 -4.67 11.94
N ILE A 64 -3.83 -5.83 12.51
CA ILE A 64 -4.79 -6.90 12.87
C ILE A 64 -5.76 -6.42 13.96
N LYS A 65 -5.23 -5.77 15.01
CA LYS A 65 -6.05 -5.24 16.13
C LYS A 65 -6.97 -4.13 15.68
N LEU A 66 -6.48 -3.19 14.85
CA LEU A 66 -7.30 -2.13 14.26
C LEU A 66 -8.46 -2.73 13.46
N THR A 67 -8.16 -3.68 12.58
CA THR A 67 -9.17 -4.37 11.77
C THR A 67 -10.21 -5.07 12.64
N THR A 68 -9.78 -5.76 13.69
CA THR A 68 -10.67 -6.47 14.61
C THR A 68 -11.58 -5.48 15.35
N ALA A 69 -11.04 -4.37 15.85
CA ALA A 69 -11.81 -3.33 16.53
C ALA A 69 -12.83 -2.68 15.58
N VAL A 70 -12.44 -2.37 14.35
CA VAL A 70 -13.34 -1.78 13.34
C VAL A 70 -14.45 -2.75 12.96
N ASN A 71 -14.16 -4.03 12.72
CA ASN A 71 -15.18 -5.03 12.39
C ASN A 71 -16.13 -5.30 13.58
N GLY A 72 -15.63 -5.33 14.81
CA GLY A 72 -16.47 -5.45 16.00
C GLY A 72 -17.37 -4.23 16.23
N ALA A 73 -16.87 -3.03 15.90
CA ALA A 73 -17.69 -1.83 15.92
C ALA A 73 -18.74 -1.85 14.79
N TYR A 74 -18.37 -2.28 13.59
CA TYR A 74 -19.27 -2.40 12.45
C TYR A 74 -20.48 -3.29 12.78
N SER A 75 -20.25 -4.49 13.32
CA SER A 75 -21.32 -5.47 13.59
C SER A 75 -22.34 -4.99 14.63
N THR A 76 -21.97 -4.03 15.49
CA THR A 76 -22.84 -3.55 16.58
C THR A 76 -23.31 -2.10 16.41
N LYS A 77 -22.66 -1.31 15.54
CA LYS A 77 -22.88 0.13 15.42
C LYS A 77 -23.26 0.60 14.01
N LYS A 78 -23.25 -0.28 12.99
CA LYS A 78 -23.64 0.12 11.63
C LYS A 78 -25.08 0.62 11.60
N THR A 79 -25.27 1.81 11.03
CA THR A 79 -26.56 2.40 10.71
C THR A 79 -26.51 3.04 9.33
N GLU A 80 -27.66 3.33 8.73
CA GLU A 80 -27.70 4.05 7.44
C GLU A 80 -27.03 5.42 7.52
N THR A 81 -27.15 6.12 8.66
CA THR A 81 -26.53 7.43 8.87
C THR A 81 -25.01 7.36 8.86
N ASN A 82 -24.41 6.30 9.42
CA ASN A 82 -22.96 6.19 9.55
C ASN A 82 -22.28 5.28 8.50
N LYS A 83 -23.04 4.75 7.53
CA LYS A 83 -22.53 3.85 6.49
C LYS A 83 -21.32 4.41 5.72
N HIS A 84 -21.29 5.73 5.54
CA HIS A 84 -20.24 6.43 4.84
C HIS A 84 -18.88 6.35 5.56
N LEU A 85 -18.84 6.22 6.90
CA LEU A 85 -17.60 6.08 7.65
C LEU A 85 -16.94 4.72 7.38
N TRP A 86 -17.74 3.65 7.29
CA TRP A 86 -17.25 2.31 6.97
C TRP A 86 -16.77 2.23 5.52
N ALA A 87 -17.51 2.83 4.58
CA ALA A 87 -17.10 2.92 3.19
C ALA A 87 -15.79 3.72 3.02
N ALA A 88 -15.64 4.83 3.76
CA ALA A 88 -14.40 5.60 3.76
C ALA A 88 -13.21 4.80 4.32
N PHE A 89 -13.43 3.98 5.36
CA PHE A 89 -12.41 3.10 5.91
C PHE A 89 -11.96 2.04 4.89
N ASP A 90 -12.90 1.37 4.22
CA ASP A 90 -12.58 0.37 3.19
C ASP A 90 -11.86 0.99 1.99
N ASN A 91 -12.34 2.15 1.52
CA ASN A 91 -11.69 2.88 0.43
C ASN A 91 -10.26 3.28 0.80
N THR A 92 -10.04 3.71 2.04
CA THR A 92 -8.69 4.04 2.53
C THR A 92 -7.78 2.81 2.51
N LEU A 93 -8.28 1.66 2.95
CA LEU A 93 -7.53 0.40 2.93
C LEU A 93 -7.14 0.00 1.50
N GLU A 94 -8.09 0.06 0.57
CA GLU A 94 -7.86 -0.20 -0.85
C GLU A 94 -6.78 0.73 -1.42
N LYS A 95 -6.91 2.04 -1.18
CA LYS A 95 -5.91 3.04 -1.59
C LYS A 95 -4.53 2.78 -1.01
N ILE A 96 -4.43 2.33 0.25
CA ILE A 96 -3.14 1.94 0.86
C ILE A 96 -2.54 0.73 0.14
N ASN A 97 -3.34 -0.31 -0.12
CA ASN A 97 -2.87 -1.51 -0.80
C ASN A 97 -2.36 -1.20 -2.21
N ILE A 98 -3.10 -0.35 -2.93
CA ILE A 98 -2.72 0.19 -4.24
C ILE A 98 -1.39 0.94 -4.14
N ALA A 99 -1.29 1.93 -3.24
CA ALA A 99 -0.08 2.74 -3.08
C ALA A 99 1.15 1.88 -2.73
N ARG A 100 1.01 0.90 -1.82
CA ARG A 100 2.09 -0.01 -1.43
C ARG A 100 2.58 -0.87 -2.59
N THR A 101 1.66 -1.45 -3.35
CA THR A 101 2.00 -2.24 -4.54
C THR A 101 2.75 -1.38 -5.57
N ARG A 102 2.31 -0.14 -5.76
CA ARG A 102 2.88 0.79 -6.73
C ARG A 102 4.24 1.35 -6.32
N ASP A 103 4.43 1.67 -5.04
CA ASP A 103 5.74 2.11 -4.51
C ASP A 103 6.78 0.99 -4.54
N HIS A 104 6.34 -0.26 -4.44
CA HIS A 104 7.21 -1.45 -4.55
C HIS A 104 7.66 -1.73 -5.99
N GLY A 105 6.82 -1.42 -6.97
CA GLY A 105 6.97 -1.82 -8.36
C GLY A 105 8.31 -1.46 -9.02
N PRO A 106 8.85 -0.23 -8.89
CA PRO A 106 10.15 0.11 -9.48
C PRO A 106 11.30 -0.79 -9.01
N TYR A 107 11.34 -1.12 -7.71
CA TYR A 107 12.36 -2.01 -7.16
C TYR A 107 12.24 -3.44 -7.70
N LEU A 108 11.01 -3.92 -7.88
CA LEU A 108 10.75 -5.22 -8.50
C LEU A 108 11.18 -5.24 -9.97
N ILE A 109 10.88 -4.17 -10.72
CA ILE A 109 11.26 -4.04 -12.14
C ILE A 109 12.78 -4.07 -12.28
N ASP A 110 13.50 -3.27 -11.51
CA ASP A 110 14.96 -3.18 -11.59
C ASP A 110 15.63 -4.51 -11.22
N ALA A 111 15.14 -5.16 -10.15
CA ALA A 111 15.63 -6.46 -9.74
C ALA A 111 15.35 -7.54 -10.79
N ALA A 112 14.14 -7.56 -11.37
CA ALA A 112 13.78 -8.51 -12.42
C ALA A 112 14.63 -8.32 -13.67
N LYS A 113 14.75 -7.08 -14.17
CA LYS A 113 15.58 -6.78 -15.35
C LYS A 113 17.02 -7.22 -15.15
N THR A 114 17.60 -6.92 -13.99
CA THR A 114 18.96 -7.32 -13.65
C THR A 114 19.11 -8.84 -13.60
N HIS A 115 18.20 -9.54 -12.93
CA HIS A 115 18.24 -10.99 -12.79
C HIS A 115 18.14 -11.70 -14.14
N PHE A 116 17.14 -11.34 -14.95
CA PHE A 116 16.86 -12.03 -16.20
C PHE A 116 17.88 -11.71 -17.29
N ALA A 117 18.43 -10.49 -17.33
CA ALA A 117 19.54 -10.16 -18.24
C ALA A 117 20.79 -11.01 -17.97
N ASN A 118 21.03 -11.43 -16.71
CA ASN A 118 22.13 -12.34 -16.37
C ASN A 118 21.88 -13.80 -16.75
N ILE A 119 20.63 -14.18 -17.01
CA ILE A 119 20.25 -15.54 -17.43
C ILE A 119 20.20 -15.64 -18.95
N ASN A 120 19.48 -14.71 -19.57
CA ASN A 120 19.30 -14.64 -21.02
C ASN A 120 18.90 -13.21 -21.42
N LEU A 121 19.73 -12.58 -22.26
CA LEU A 121 19.52 -11.21 -22.74
C LEU A 121 18.26 -11.03 -23.60
N ASP A 122 17.71 -12.11 -24.15
CA ASP A 122 16.49 -12.08 -24.95
C ASP A 122 15.21 -12.03 -24.11
N ILE A 123 15.31 -12.26 -22.79
CA ILE A 123 14.17 -12.15 -21.88
C ILE A 123 13.84 -10.68 -21.64
N LYS A 124 12.63 -10.29 -22.03
CA LYS A 124 12.12 -8.93 -21.84
C LYS A 124 11.14 -8.88 -20.68
N ILE A 125 11.46 -8.10 -19.66
CA ILE A 125 10.54 -7.78 -18.58
C ILE A 125 9.49 -6.78 -19.09
N VAL A 126 8.23 -7.21 -19.08
CA VAL A 126 7.09 -6.36 -19.45
C VAL A 126 6.61 -5.60 -18.22
N GLU A 127 6.44 -4.29 -18.38
CA GLU A 127 5.97 -3.40 -17.32
C GLU A 127 4.45 -3.19 -17.44
N GLU A 128 3.73 -3.41 -16.35
CA GLU A 128 2.33 -2.99 -16.21
C GLU A 128 2.28 -1.53 -15.74
N LYS A 129 1.52 -0.69 -16.45
CA LYS A 129 1.23 0.68 -16.02
C LYS A 129 0.09 0.68 -15.01
N LEU A 130 0.38 1.11 -13.80
CA LEU A 130 -0.59 1.16 -12.70
C LEU A 130 -1.21 2.56 -12.51
N GLY A 131 -1.08 3.45 -13.49
CA GLY A 131 -1.56 4.84 -13.40
C GLY A 131 -0.53 5.79 -12.79
N SER A 132 -0.95 6.94 -12.26
CA SER A 132 -0.04 7.96 -11.74
C SER A 132 -0.16 8.13 -10.23
N ASN A 133 0.97 8.48 -9.59
CA ASN A 133 1.01 8.91 -8.21
C ASN A 133 0.17 10.19 -8.04
N PRO A 134 -0.83 10.21 -7.15
CA PRO A 134 -1.74 11.35 -7.02
C PRO A 134 -1.06 12.61 -6.46
N SER A 135 0.11 12.47 -5.82
CA SER A 135 0.86 13.59 -5.23
C SER A 135 1.93 14.14 -6.17
N THR A 136 2.60 13.28 -6.95
CA THR A 136 3.74 13.69 -7.80
C THR A 136 3.46 13.61 -9.30
N SER A 137 2.32 13.04 -9.70
CA SER A 137 1.97 12.70 -11.08
C SER A 137 2.93 11.71 -11.78
N THR A 138 3.94 11.20 -11.08
CA THR A 138 4.88 10.20 -11.60
C THR A 138 4.13 8.92 -11.97
N GLU A 139 4.45 8.33 -13.13
CA GLU A 139 3.87 7.07 -13.55
C GLU A 139 4.30 5.95 -12.59
N TRP A 140 3.31 5.23 -12.07
CA TRP A 140 3.47 4.04 -11.28
C TRP A 140 3.44 2.81 -12.17
N LYS A 141 4.39 1.91 -11.96
CA LYS A 141 4.54 0.69 -12.75
C LYS A 141 4.96 -0.49 -11.89
N THR A 142 4.66 -1.70 -12.35
CA THR A 142 5.17 -2.95 -11.78
C THR A 142 5.54 -3.92 -12.91
N VAL A 143 6.03 -5.10 -12.57
CA VAL A 143 6.23 -6.19 -13.53
C VAL A 143 4.91 -6.88 -13.84
N ASP A 144 4.60 -7.02 -15.12
CA ASP A 144 3.53 -7.92 -15.61
C ASP A 144 4.15 -9.29 -15.90
N TRP A 145 4.04 -10.21 -14.94
CA TRP A 145 4.61 -11.55 -15.08
C TRP A 145 3.94 -12.38 -16.17
N MET A 146 2.63 -12.18 -16.39
CA MET A 146 1.88 -12.91 -17.41
C MET A 146 2.29 -12.46 -18.80
N SER A 147 2.36 -11.16 -19.04
CA SER A 147 2.85 -10.62 -20.33
C SER A 147 4.34 -10.89 -20.52
N THR A 148 5.14 -10.91 -19.45
CA THR A 148 6.55 -11.30 -19.50
C THR A 148 6.71 -12.76 -19.95
N ALA A 149 5.90 -13.67 -19.39
CA ALA A 149 5.88 -15.07 -19.82
C ALA A 149 5.45 -15.21 -21.28
N ALA A 150 4.36 -14.55 -21.68
CA ALA A 150 3.87 -14.57 -23.06
C ALA A 150 4.89 -13.99 -24.06
N GLU A 151 5.65 -12.96 -23.68
CA GLU A 151 6.72 -12.40 -24.54
C GLU A 151 7.89 -13.38 -24.68
N ALA A 152 8.28 -14.07 -23.61
CA ALA A 152 9.33 -15.09 -23.65
C ALA A 152 8.93 -16.31 -24.51
N GLU A 153 7.66 -16.72 -24.45
CA GLU A 153 7.13 -17.82 -25.25
C GLU A 153 7.19 -17.56 -26.76
N LYS A 154 7.04 -16.29 -27.21
CA LYS A 154 7.22 -15.93 -28.63
C LYS A 154 8.62 -16.26 -29.15
N SER A 155 9.61 -16.26 -28.26
CA SER A 155 11.00 -16.63 -28.55
C SER A 155 11.31 -18.08 -28.16
N SER A 156 10.30 -18.89 -27.85
CA SER A 156 10.44 -20.28 -27.36
C SER A 156 11.29 -20.41 -26.09
N ILE A 157 11.27 -19.40 -25.22
CA ILE A 157 12.02 -19.40 -23.95
C ILE A 157 11.07 -19.84 -22.83
N PRO A 158 11.26 -21.03 -22.21
CA PRO A 158 10.50 -21.43 -21.04
C PRO A 158 10.97 -20.63 -19.82
N ILE A 159 10.15 -19.70 -19.33
CA ILE A 159 10.54 -18.75 -18.29
C ILE A 159 9.84 -18.95 -16.94
N GLN A 160 8.74 -19.72 -16.89
CA GLN A 160 7.90 -19.83 -15.70
C GLN A 160 8.68 -20.25 -14.44
N ASP A 161 9.46 -21.33 -14.52
CA ASP A 161 10.29 -21.81 -13.39
C ASP A 161 11.32 -20.76 -12.94
N SER A 162 11.82 -19.95 -13.87
CA SER A 162 12.77 -18.87 -13.57
C SER A 162 12.10 -17.69 -12.87
N ILE A 163 10.85 -17.37 -13.26
CA ILE A 163 10.01 -16.39 -12.56
C ILE A 163 9.73 -16.85 -11.14
N ASP A 164 9.29 -18.09 -10.96
CA ASP A 164 8.96 -18.63 -9.64
C ASP A 164 10.19 -18.64 -8.72
N LYS A 165 11.34 -19.08 -9.24
CA LYS A 165 12.62 -19.06 -8.51
C LYS A 165 13.07 -17.64 -8.17
N PHE A 166 12.92 -16.69 -9.10
CA PHE A 166 13.23 -15.28 -8.84
C PHE A 166 12.36 -14.74 -7.70
N LEU A 167 11.05 -14.94 -7.77
CA LEU A 167 10.10 -14.45 -6.77
C LEU A 167 10.35 -15.08 -5.40
N ASP A 168 10.65 -16.37 -5.34
CA ASP A 168 11.01 -17.04 -4.09
C ASP A 168 12.31 -16.49 -3.50
N GLY A 169 13.34 -16.28 -4.31
CA GLY A 169 14.58 -15.65 -3.85
C GLY A 169 14.34 -14.22 -3.36
N PHE A 170 13.58 -13.45 -4.12
CA PHE A 170 13.33 -12.03 -3.87
C PHE A 170 12.47 -11.80 -2.61
N TYR A 171 11.42 -12.60 -2.41
CA TYR A 171 10.46 -12.41 -1.32
C TYR A 171 10.61 -13.36 -0.14
N ARG A 172 11.30 -14.50 -0.30
CA ARG A 172 11.40 -15.56 0.72
C ARG A 172 12.84 -16.00 1.01
N GLY A 173 13.83 -15.47 0.28
CA GLY A 173 15.23 -15.76 0.50
C GLY A 173 15.83 -15.12 1.77
N THR A 174 17.11 -15.38 2.00
CA THR A 174 17.86 -14.90 3.18
C THR A 174 18.87 -13.80 2.87
N ASP A 175 18.96 -13.35 1.62
CA ASP A 175 19.88 -12.28 1.20
C ASP A 175 19.54 -10.95 1.88
N SER A 176 20.43 -10.41 2.70
CA SER A 176 20.21 -9.18 3.45
C SER A 176 20.00 -7.95 2.55
N SER A 177 20.55 -7.95 1.32
CA SER A 177 20.33 -6.86 0.36
C SER A 177 18.87 -6.73 -0.09
N LEU A 178 18.09 -7.81 0.05
CA LEU A 178 16.67 -7.88 -0.31
C LEU A 178 15.74 -7.84 0.92
N GLU A 179 16.27 -7.57 2.12
CA GLU A 179 15.48 -7.58 3.36
C GLU A 179 14.32 -6.60 3.32
N GLU A 180 14.52 -5.40 2.78
CA GLU A 180 13.46 -4.38 2.69
C GLU A 180 12.36 -4.79 1.71
N ALA A 181 12.69 -5.45 0.60
CA ALA A 181 11.70 -5.99 -0.32
C ALA A 181 10.83 -7.07 0.36
N ARG A 182 11.44 -7.93 1.18
CA ARG A 182 10.71 -8.94 1.97
C ARG A 182 9.81 -8.30 3.02
N LYS A 183 10.31 -7.34 3.78
CA LYS A 183 9.50 -6.58 4.77
C LYS A 183 8.32 -5.90 4.09
N HIS A 184 8.55 -5.25 2.95
CA HIS A 184 7.48 -4.57 2.22
C HIS A 184 6.43 -5.55 1.71
N TYR A 185 6.86 -6.71 1.19
CA TYR A 185 5.96 -7.77 0.74
C TYR A 185 5.08 -8.32 1.86
N GLN A 186 5.63 -8.52 3.07
CA GLN A 186 4.83 -8.95 4.24
C GLN A 186 3.73 -7.93 4.58
N VAL A 187 4.03 -6.64 4.48
CA VAL A 187 3.03 -5.58 4.69
C VAL A 187 1.96 -5.61 3.60
N ILE A 188 2.34 -5.74 2.32
CA ILE A 188 1.38 -5.86 1.20
C ILE A 188 0.46 -7.07 1.40
N LEU A 189 1.01 -8.24 1.73
CA LEU A 189 0.23 -9.45 2.01
C LEU A 189 -0.73 -9.27 3.18
N LEU A 190 -0.31 -8.57 4.23
CA LEU A 190 -1.17 -8.30 5.37
C LEU A 190 -2.34 -7.39 5.00
N TYR A 191 -2.12 -6.33 4.22
CA TYR A 191 -3.20 -5.47 3.73
C TYR A 191 -4.19 -6.23 2.84
N LYS A 192 -3.71 -7.12 1.95
CA LYS A 192 -4.57 -8.02 1.17
C LYS A 192 -5.42 -8.91 2.09
N ARG A 193 -4.80 -9.61 3.05
CA ARG A 193 -5.51 -10.47 4.00
C ARG A 193 -6.54 -9.71 4.85
N ILE A 194 -6.22 -8.48 5.27
CA ILE A 194 -7.15 -7.61 6.00
C ILE A 194 -8.35 -7.24 5.12
N THR A 195 -8.11 -6.93 3.85
CA THR A 195 -9.17 -6.66 2.87
C THR A 195 -10.11 -7.85 2.73
N ASP A 196 -9.56 -9.05 2.51
CA ASP A 196 -10.35 -10.29 2.40
C ASP A 196 -11.16 -10.58 3.67
N ARG A 197 -10.56 -10.32 4.84
CA ARG A 197 -11.22 -10.51 6.14
C ARG A 197 -12.35 -9.50 6.38
N ILE A 198 -12.18 -8.26 5.95
CA ILE A 198 -13.25 -7.26 6.01
C ILE A 198 -14.40 -7.65 5.09
N LEU A 199 -14.11 -8.06 3.86
CA LEU A 199 -15.13 -8.50 2.89
C LEU A 199 -15.90 -9.73 3.37
N SER A 200 -15.25 -10.68 4.04
CA SER A 200 -15.92 -11.87 4.60
C SER A 200 -16.75 -11.62 5.87
N CYS A 201 -16.48 -10.53 6.60
CA CYS A 201 -17.21 -10.18 7.83
C CYS A 201 -18.39 -9.21 7.60
N ARG A 202 -18.72 -8.89 6.35
CA ARG A 202 -19.70 -7.86 5.99
C ARG A 202 -20.77 -8.35 5.03
#